data_AF-A0A927IS62-F1
#
_entry.id   AF-A0A927IS62-F1
#
_cell.length_a   1.000
_cell.length_b   1.000
_cell.length_c   1.000
_cell.angle_alpha   90.00
_cell.angle_beta   90.00
_cell.angle_gamma   90.00
#
_symmetry.space_group_name_H-M   'P 1'
#
loop_
_entity.id
_entity.type
_entity.pdbx_description
1 polymer ?
#
loop_
_entity_poly.entity_id
_entity_poly.type
_entity_poly.pdbx_seq_one_letter_code
_entity_poly.pdbx_strand_id
1 'polypeptide(L)'
;MAFEIVAQVSDIPVGQRKLVEVRGREVVIFNHGGQFFALLNRCPHQGGRLCDGKLTVAVTSSEPGHYDYHADRQVIRCPWHAWEFDIRTGKSWCEPDRVKVRSYRTEVLAGTQLVRGEYTAQTFPVKTENDYILVDA
;
A
#
# COMPACT_ATOMS: atom_id res chain seq x y z
N MET A 1 9.64 9.02 -14.77
CA MET A 1 9.05 8.33 -13.61
C MET A 1 9.94 7.14 -13.34
N ALA A 2 10.57 7.09 -12.17
CA ALA A 2 11.54 6.06 -11.82
C ALA A 2 10.97 5.29 -10.63
N PHE A 3 10.82 3.98 -10.80
CA PHE A 3 10.32 3.10 -9.76
C PHE A 3 11.48 2.55 -8.91
N GLU A 4 11.21 2.29 -7.64
CA GLU A 4 12.13 1.64 -6.71
C GLU A 4 11.61 0.26 -6.30
N ILE A 5 12.50 -0.73 -6.20
CA ILE A 5 12.17 -2.08 -5.73
C ILE A 5 12.13 -2.05 -4.19
N VAL A 6 10.97 -2.35 -3.61
CA VAL A 6 10.74 -2.15 -2.17
C VAL A 6 10.45 -3.44 -1.40
N ALA A 7 9.98 -4.49 -2.05
CA ALA A 7 9.68 -5.79 -1.43
C ALA A 7 9.53 -6.90 -2.48
N GLN A 8 9.62 -8.16 -2.04
CA GLN A 8 9.09 -9.29 -2.80
C GLN A 8 7.58 -9.41 -2.59
N VAL A 9 6.86 -9.97 -3.57
CA VAL A 9 5.41 -10.26 -3.43
C VAL A 9 5.14 -11.18 -2.23
N SER A 10 6.02 -12.15 -1.97
CA SER A 10 5.97 -13.09 -0.85
C SER A 10 6.12 -12.43 0.52
N ASP A 11 6.73 -11.24 0.60
CA ASP A 11 6.92 -10.52 1.87
C ASP A 11 5.62 -9.98 2.44
N ILE A 12 4.58 -9.84 1.61
CA ILE A 12 3.31 -9.23 1.99
C ILE A 12 2.18 -10.17 1.57
N PRO A 13 1.85 -11.18 2.41
CA PRO A 13 0.75 -12.09 2.13
C PRO A 13 -0.59 -11.36 1.94
N VAL A 14 -1.55 -12.02 1.30
CA VAL A 14 -2.90 -11.45 1.10
C VAL A 14 -3.52 -11.05 2.45
N GLY A 15 -4.06 -9.82 2.51
CA GLY A 15 -4.64 -9.22 3.71
C GLY A 15 -3.62 -8.58 4.66
N GLN A 16 -2.33 -8.65 4.33
CA GLN A 16 -1.26 -8.04 5.13
C GLN A 16 -0.79 -6.72 4.54
N ARG A 17 0.09 -6.06 5.30
CA ARG A 17 0.76 -4.83 4.90
C ARG A 17 2.21 -4.81 5.35
N LYS A 18 3.05 -4.01 4.68
CA LYS A 18 4.45 -3.79 5.03
C LYS A 18 4.78 -2.32 4.95
N LEU A 19 5.51 -1.83 5.94
CA LEU A 19 6.10 -0.49 5.93
C LEU A 19 7.44 -0.56 5.19
N VAL A 20 7.65 0.37 4.26
CA VAL A 20 8.91 0.53 3.52
C VAL A 20 9.32 2.00 3.52
N GLU A 21 10.59 2.26 3.23
CA GLU A 21 11.09 3.60 3.01
C GLU A 21 11.36 3.79 1.51
N VAL A 22 10.84 4.89 0.94
CA VAL A 22 11.07 5.29 -0.46
C VAL A 22 11.56 6.72 -0.47
N ARG A 23 12.83 6.94 -0.82
CA ARG A 23 13.48 8.26 -0.83
C ARG A 23 13.22 9.08 0.46
N GLY A 24 13.43 8.47 1.62
CA GLY A 24 13.23 9.13 2.93
C GLY A 24 11.77 9.34 3.33
N ARG A 25 10.80 8.70 2.64
CA ARG A 25 9.38 8.74 3.00
C ARG A 25 8.94 7.34 3.44
N GLU A 26 8.30 7.27 4.60
CA GLU A 26 7.62 6.05 5.04
C GLU A 26 6.36 5.82 4.18
N VAL A 27 6.30 4.68 3.50
CA VAL A 27 5.18 4.25 2.65
C VAL A 27 4.68 2.89 3.14
N VAL A 28 3.38 2.75 3.32
CA VAL A 28 2.75 1.47 3.66
C VAL A 28 2.18 0.83 2.41
N ILE A 29 2.58 -0.41 2.15
CA ILE A 29 2.11 -1.25 1.04
C ILE A 29 1.10 -2.25 1.61
N PHE A 30 -0.06 -2.36 0.97
CA PHE A 30 -1.13 -3.29 1.30
C PHE A 30 -1.25 -4.35 0.21
N ASN A 31 -1.53 -5.59 0.59
CA ASN A 31 -1.95 -6.64 -0.34
C ASN A 31 -3.43 -6.95 -0.13
N HIS A 32 -4.26 -6.57 -1.09
CA HIS A 32 -5.69 -6.87 -1.09
C HIS A 32 -6.05 -7.77 -2.26
N GLY A 33 -6.36 -9.03 -1.96
CA GLY A 33 -6.73 -10.03 -2.97
C GLY A 33 -5.64 -10.30 -4.01
N GLY A 34 -4.36 -10.12 -3.67
CA GLY A 34 -3.23 -10.24 -4.60
C GLY A 34 -2.90 -8.95 -5.35
N GLN A 35 -3.69 -7.88 -5.18
CA GLN A 35 -3.41 -6.56 -5.72
C GLN A 35 -2.71 -5.68 -4.68
N PHE A 36 -1.69 -4.94 -5.12
CA PHE A 36 -0.88 -4.12 -4.24
C PHE A 36 -1.26 -2.64 -4.31
N PHE A 37 -1.39 -2.00 -3.17
CA PHE A 37 -1.68 -0.57 -3.05
C PHE A 37 -0.70 0.08 -2.09
N ALA A 38 -0.28 1.32 -2.35
CA ALA A 38 0.70 2.01 -1.52
C ALA A 38 0.19 3.40 -1.12
N LEU A 39 0.28 3.72 0.17
CA LEU A 39 -0.08 5.01 0.75
C LEU A 39 1.08 5.59 1.57
N LEU A 40 1.19 6.91 1.63
CA LEU A 40 2.07 7.58 2.58
C LEU A 40 1.70 7.18 4.01
N ASN A 41 2.68 6.84 4.85
CA ASN A 41 2.47 6.47 6.25
C ASN A 41 2.18 7.67 7.18
N ARG A 42 1.43 8.66 6.69
CA ARG A 42 1.11 9.86 7.45
C ARG A 42 -0.32 10.28 7.20
N CYS A 43 -1.14 10.20 8.24
CA CYS A 43 -2.52 10.62 8.23
C CYS A 43 -2.59 12.13 7.92
N PRO A 44 -3.29 12.57 6.86
CA PRO A 44 -3.39 13.98 6.47
C PRO A 44 -4.17 14.83 7.48
N HIS A 45 -4.90 14.21 8.41
CA HIS A 45 -5.62 14.92 9.46
C HIS A 45 -4.65 15.59 10.45
N GLN A 46 -3.85 14.81 11.18
CA GLN A 46 -2.93 15.35 12.19
C GLN A 46 -1.56 14.66 12.23
N GLY A 47 -1.25 13.77 11.28
CA GLY A 47 0.07 13.17 11.13
C GLY A 47 0.27 11.79 11.74
N GLY A 48 -0.78 11.15 12.27
CA GLY A 48 -0.69 9.79 12.80
C GLY A 48 -0.19 8.76 11.77
N ARG A 49 0.55 7.76 12.25
CA ARG A 49 1.12 6.69 11.41
C ARG A 49 0.03 5.70 11.01
N LEU A 50 -0.20 5.55 9.71
CA LEU A 50 -1.29 4.71 9.20
C LEU A 50 -0.96 3.21 9.31
N CYS A 51 0.32 2.82 9.22
CA CYS A 51 0.76 1.44 9.36
C CYS A 51 0.45 0.82 10.72
N ASP A 52 0.27 1.65 11.74
CA ASP A 52 -0.07 1.24 13.11
C ASP A 52 -1.60 1.14 13.30
N GLY A 53 -2.38 1.56 12.29
CA GLY A 53 -3.84 1.55 12.29
C GLY A 53 -4.46 0.18 12.05
N LYS A 54 -5.79 0.06 12.19
CA LYS A 54 -6.49 -1.21 11.88
C LYS A 54 -6.87 -1.24 10.40
N LEU A 55 -6.48 -2.31 9.71
CA LEU A 55 -6.96 -2.59 8.35
C LEU A 55 -8.27 -3.38 8.48
N THR A 56 -9.36 -2.85 7.95
CA THR A 56 -10.69 -3.46 8.03
C THR A 56 -11.39 -3.38 6.68
N VAL A 57 -12.53 -4.05 6.56
CA VAL A 57 -13.49 -3.75 5.49
C VAL A 57 -14.21 -2.44 5.80
N ALA A 58 -14.71 -1.77 4.77
CA ALA A 58 -15.61 -0.63 4.95
C ALA A 58 -16.95 -1.13 5.49
N VAL A 59 -17.52 -0.37 6.42
CA VAL A 59 -18.81 -0.67 7.03
C VAL A 59 -19.68 0.57 6.91
N THR A 60 -20.89 0.40 6.38
CA THR A 60 -21.91 1.45 6.37
C THR A 60 -23.09 1.04 7.23
N SER A 61 -23.95 2.01 7.53
CA SER A 61 -25.15 1.81 8.31
C SER A 61 -26.21 2.79 7.82
N SER A 62 -27.38 2.28 7.48
CA SER A 62 -28.56 3.08 7.18
C SER A 62 -29.27 3.54 8.45
N GLU A 63 -29.20 2.74 9.51
CA GLU A 63 -29.83 2.98 10.80
C GLU A 63 -29.10 2.27 11.95
N PRO A 64 -29.21 2.75 13.21
CA PRO A 64 -28.54 2.12 14.35
C PRO A 64 -28.85 0.62 14.49
N GLY A 65 -27.81 -0.19 14.59
CA GLY A 65 -27.92 -1.65 14.70
C GLY A 65 -27.96 -2.40 13.36
N HIS A 66 -28.08 -1.68 12.23
CA HIS A 66 -27.95 -2.24 10.90
C HIS A 66 -26.56 -1.94 10.32
N TYR A 67 -25.83 -2.98 9.93
CA TYR A 67 -24.46 -2.87 9.45
C TYR A 67 -24.29 -3.60 8.11
N ASP A 68 -23.89 -2.85 7.09
CA ASP A 68 -23.53 -3.37 5.78
C ASP A 68 -22.01 -3.45 5.66
N TYR A 69 -21.49 -4.66 5.50
CA TYR A 69 -20.06 -4.91 5.34
C TYR A 69 -19.69 -5.01 3.85
N HIS A 70 -18.80 -4.13 3.40
CA HIS A 70 -18.35 -4.06 2.01
C HIS A 70 -17.05 -4.83 1.83
N ALA A 71 -17.14 -6.14 1.58
CA ALA A 71 -15.98 -7.03 1.51
C ALA A 71 -14.95 -6.66 0.40
N ASP A 72 -15.40 -5.96 -0.63
CA ASP A 72 -14.62 -5.47 -1.77
C ASP A 72 -13.90 -4.14 -1.50
N ARG A 73 -14.17 -3.49 -0.36
CA ARG A 73 -13.56 -2.22 0.03
C ARG A 73 -12.84 -2.36 1.36
N GLN A 74 -11.52 -2.24 1.32
CA GLN A 74 -10.70 -2.17 2.53
C GLN A 74 -10.32 -0.73 2.87
N VAL A 75 -10.34 -0.44 4.17
CA VAL A 75 -9.97 0.85 4.75
C VAL A 75 -8.90 0.67 5.81
N ILE A 76 -7.95 1.61 5.86
CA ILE A 76 -7.02 1.76 6.96
C ILE A 76 -7.55 2.82 7.93
N ARG A 77 -7.79 2.43 9.17
CA ARG A 77 -8.26 3.30 10.24
C ARG A 77 -7.07 3.83 11.04
N CYS A 78 -6.86 5.15 10.99
CA CYS A 78 -5.80 5.84 11.73
C CYS A 78 -5.94 5.60 13.25
N PRO A 79 -4.85 5.28 13.96
CA PRO A 79 -4.92 4.93 15.38
C PRO A 79 -5.24 6.12 16.31
N TRP A 80 -5.11 7.37 15.84
CA TRP A 80 -5.35 8.56 16.68
C TRP A 80 -6.83 8.91 16.80
N HIS A 81 -7.46 9.26 15.68
CA HIS A 81 -8.84 9.78 15.66
C HIS A 81 -9.79 8.89 14.88
N ALA A 82 -9.39 7.64 14.59
CA ALA A 82 -10.17 6.67 13.83
C ALA A 82 -10.59 7.12 12.41
N TRP A 83 -9.91 8.12 11.83
CA TRP A 83 -10.15 8.50 10.43
C TRP A 83 -9.83 7.34 9.51
N GLU A 84 -10.77 7.02 8.63
CA GLU A 84 -10.68 5.91 7.70
C GLU A 84 -10.31 6.39 6.31
N PHE A 85 -9.46 5.62 5.64
CA PHE A 85 -9.00 5.88 4.29
C PHE A 85 -9.09 4.62 3.45
N ASP A 86 -9.72 4.72 2.29
CA ASP A 86 -9.76 3.65 1.29
C ASP A 86 -8.34 3.36 0.80
N ILE A 87 -7.87 2.11 0.92
CA ILE A 87 -6.46 1.78 0.63
C ILE A 87 -6.12 1.90 -0.86
N ARG A 88 -7.12 1.75 -1.75
CA ARG A 88 -6.93 1.75 -3.21
C ARG A 88 -6.79 3.16 -3.73
N THR A 89 -7.57 4.07 -3.15
CA THR A 89 -7.67 5.45 -3.62
C THR A 89 -7.00 6.45 -2.69
N GLY A 90 -6.75 6.12 -1.42
CA GLY A 90 -6.30 7.04 -0.39
C GLY A 90 -7.37 8.02 0.10
N LYS A 91 -8.59 8.03 -0.47
CA LYS A 91 -9.64 8.97 -0.08
C LYS A 91 -10.12 8.73 1.34
N SER A 92 -10.37 9.80 2.08
CA SER A 92 -10.98 9.73 3.40
C SER A 92 -12.44 9.32 3.30
N TRP A 93 -12.91 8.52 4.25
CA TRP A 93 -14.33 8.29 4.44
C TRP A 93 -15.04 9.53 5.03
N CYS A 94 -14.38 10.22 5.96
CA CYS A 94 -14.96 11.37 6.66
C CYS A 94 -15.13 12.59 5.75
N GLU A 95 -14.15 12.84 4.86
CA GLU A 95 -14.15 13.99 3.96
C GLU A 95 -13.62 13.60 2.56
N PRO A 96 -14.39 12.83 1.77
CA PRO A 96 -13.91 12.16 0.56
C PRO A 96 -13.48 13.11 -0.57
N ASP A 97 -14.03 14.32 -0.59
CA ASP A 97 -13.74 15.33 -1.62
C ASP A 97 -12.62 16.30 -1.22
N ARG A 98 -12.25 16.32 0.07
CA ARG A 98 -11.29 17.28 0.62
C ARG A 98 -10.00 16.64 1.11
N VAL A 99 -10.08 15.43 1.67
CA VAL A 99 -8.97 14.79 2.35
C VAL A 99 -8.62 13.47 1.71
N LYS A 100 -7.36 13.36 1.27
CA LYS A 100 -6.80 12.17 0.63
C LYS A 100 -5.38 11.93 1.14
N VAL A 101 -5.10 10.70 1.54
CA VAL A 101 -3.72 10.24 1.76
C VAL A 101 -3.03 10.14 0.41
N ARG A 102 -1.79 10.60 0.31
CA ARG A 102 -1.01 10.46 -0.91
C ARG A 102 -0.85 8.96 -1.24
N SER A 103 -1.34 8.57 -2.42
CA SER A 103 -1.16 7.23 -2.98
C SER A 103 0.03 7.21 -3.93
N TYR A 104 0.70 6.07 -3.99
CA TYR A 104 1.80 5.82 -4.91
C TYR A 104 1.42 4.73 -5.91
N ARG A 105 1.86 4.86 -7.16
CA ARG A 105 1.66 3.82 -8.16
C ARG A 105 2.50 2.60 -7.80
N THR A 106 1.88 1.44 -7.83
CA THR A 106 2.48 0.14 -7.56
C THR A 106 2.51 -0.70 -8.83
N GLU A 107 3.61 -1.39 -9.07
CA GLU A 107 3.73 -2.36 -10.16
C GLU A 107 4.35 -3.66 -9.65
N VAL A 108 3.96 -4.77 -10.26
CA VAL A 108 4.58 -6.08 -10.00
C VAL A 108 5.32 -6.47 -11.27
N LEU A 109 6.62 -6.72 -11.16
CA LEU A 109 7.45 -7.19 -12.27
C LEU A 109 8.07 -8.54 -11.92
N ALA A 110 8.13 -9.41 -12.93
CA ALA A 110 8.84 -10.66 -12.84
C ALA A 110 10.34 -10.40 -12.65
N GLY A 111 10.99 -11.20 -11.80
CA GLY A 111 12.40 -11.06 -11.47
C GLY A 111 13.34 -11.13 -12.67
N THR A 112 12.92 -11.78 -13.76
CA THR A 112 13.64 -11.83 -15.04
C THR A 112 13.76 -10.48 -15.73
N GLN A 113 12.91 -9.51 -15.38
CA GLN A 113 12.84 -8.18 -16.00
C GLN A 113 13.55 -7.09 -15.18
N LEU A 114 14.15 -7.44 -14.03
CA LEU A 114 14.73 -6.47 -13.11
C LEU A 114 16.26 -6.51 -13.13
N VAL A 115 16.87 -5.39 -13.51
CA VAL A 115 18.32 -5.17 -13.42
C VAL A 115 18.57 -4.12 -12.33
N ARG A 116 19.27 -4.50 -11.25
CA ARG A 116 19.86 -3.52 -10.31
C ARG A 116 21.10 -2.89 -10.97
N GLY A 117 21.11 -1.59 -11.24
CA GLY A 117 22.35 -0.86 -11.60
C GLY A 117 23.22 -0.55 -10.36
N GLU A 118 24.48 -0.12 -10.45
CA GLU A 118 25.52 -0.31 -11.47
C GLU A 118 26.52 -1.35 -10.91
N TYR A 119 26.77 -2.45 -11.63
CA TYR A 119 28.02 -3.21 -11.47
C TYR A 119 28.49 -3.70 -12.84
N THR A 120 29.61 -3.15 -13.31
CA THR A 120 30.36 -3.71 -14.42
C THR A 120 31.04 -5.00 -13.95
N ALA A 121 30.58 -6.17 -14.45
CA ALA A 121 31.40 -7.27 -14.96
C ALA A 121 30.61 -8.60 -15.09
N GLN A 122 30.72 -9.19 -16.29
CA GLN A 122 30.57 -10.60 -16.66
C GLN A 122 29.19 -11.28 -16.47
N THR A 123 28.67 -11.80 -17.58
CA THR A 123 27.40 -12.52 -17.69
C THR A 123 27.49 -13.92 -17.10
N PHE A 124 26.60 -14.23 -16.15
CA PHE A 124 26.26 -15.58 -15.70
C PHE A 124 24.81 -15.90 -16.11
N PRO A 125 24.45 -17.16 -16.36
CA PRO A 125 23.05 -17.54 -16.58
C PRO A 125 22.25 -17.31 -15.29
N VAL A 126 21.42 -16.28 -15.29
CA VAL A 126 20.55 -15.94 -14.15
C VAL A 126 19.20 -16.62 -14.35
N LYS A 127 18.86 -17.53 -13.43
CA LYS A 127 17.49 -18.04 -13.27
C LYS A 127 16.81 -17.17 -12.22
N THR A 128 15.80 -16.43 -12.61
CA THR A 128 15.07 -15.49 -11.74
C THR A 128 13.69 -16.05 -11.48
N GLU A 129 13.58 -16.80 -10.40
CA GLU A 129 12.31 -17.22 -9.80
C GLU A 129 12.02 -16.19 -8.70
N ASN A 130 11.18 -15.17 -8.93
CA ASN A 130 10.50 -14.31 -7.93
C ASN A 130 9.84 -13.07 -8.57
N ASP A 131 8.68 -12.64 -8.08
CA ASP A 131 8.01 -11.38 -8.46
C ASP A 131 8.27 -10.28 -7.42
N TYR A 132 8.53 -9.04 -7.87
CA TYR A 132 8.87 -7.90 -7.01
C TYR A 132 7.86 -6.77 -7.13
N ILE A 133 7.69 -6.02 -6.05
CA ILE A 133 6.83 -4.83 -5.96
C ILE A 133 7.68 -3.57 -6.17
N LEU A 134 7.20 -2.71 -7.06
CA LEU A 134 7.79 -1.43 -7.41
C LEU A 134 6.88 -0.29 -6.97
N VAL A 135 7.46 0.81 -6.47
CA VAL A 135 6.72 2.03 -6.06
C VAL A 135 7.31 3.25 -6.77
N ASP A 136 6.45 4.10 -7.34
CA ASP A 136 6.86 5.37 -7.97
C ASP A 136 7.38 6.37 -6.92
N ALA A 137 8.48 7.05 -7.23
CA ALA A 137 9.29 7.76 -6.25
C ALA A 137 9.35 9.28 -6.46
#